data_AF-A0A844D738-F1
#
_entry.id   AF-A0A844D738-F1
#
_cell.length_a   1.000
_cell.length_b   1.000
_cell.length_c   1.000
_cell.angle_alpha   90.00
_cell.angle_beta   90.00
_cell.angle_gamma   90.00
#
_symmetry.space_group_name_H-M   'P 1'
#
loop_
_entity.id
_entity.type
_entity.pdbx_description
1 polymer ?
#
loop_
_entity_poly.entity_id
_entity_poly.type
_entity_poly.pdbx_seq_one_letter_code
_entity_poly.pdbx_strand_id
1 'polypeptide(L)'
;MPGTTTSSAIAHIESTPVAHPHHLRAVAPRTAAPADDAPMTDAELMRHNVEALCSHMLWLRAWWEGHEQAIRAADRRAAACIHDHFIDGAGFARSIVRQEGFETDEQRMRNYSWGRSMQTVRMIEGAQ
;
A
#
# COMPACT_ATOMS: atom_id res chain seq x y z
N MET A 1 -46.22 -3.83 -62.30
CA MET A 1 -46.72 -2.68 -63.07
C MET A 1 -48.01 -2.22 -62.43
N PRO A 2 -48.33 -0.91 -62.35
CA PRO A 2 -47.66 0.27 -61.78
C PRO A 2 -48.06 0.42 -60.27
N GLY A 3 -47.60 1.35 -59.41
CA GLY A 3 -47.10 2.70 -59.56
C GLY A 3 -48.14 3.70 -59.02
N THR A 4 -47.92 4.28 -57.83
CA THR A 4 -48.35 5.65 -57.50
C THR A 4 -47.63 6.16 -56.25
N THR A 5 -46.90 7.24 -56.45
CA THR A 5 -46.14 8.02 -55.48
C THR A 5 -47.07 9.00 -54.76
N THR A 6 -46.85 9.28 -53.47
CA THR A 6 -47.21 10.58 -52.86
C THR A 6 -46.19 10.93 -51.80
N SER A 7 -45.76 12.19 -51.88
CA SER A 7 -44.65 12.85 -51.19
C SER A 7 -45.14 13.62 -49.95
N SER A 8 -44.36 13.61 -48.86
CA SER A 8 -44.19 14.67 -47.85
C SER A 8 -43.25 14.14 -46.75
N ALA A 9 -41.98 14.55 -46.65
CA ALA A 9 -41.42 15.82 -46.17
C ALA A 9 -41.27 15.91 -44.63
N ILE A 10 -40.03 16.20 -44.21
CA ILE A 10 -39.56 16.76 -42.91
C ILE A 10 -39.62 15.78 -41.72
N ALA A 11 -38.62 15.56 -40.85
CA ALA A 11 -37.51 16.38 -40.38
C ALA A 11 -36.27 15.53 -40.05
N HIS A 12 -35.10 16.11 -40.30
CA HIS A 12 -33.79 15.66 -39.85
C HIS A 12 -33.70 15.89 -38.33
N ILE A 13 -33.65 14.83 -37.52
CA ILE A 13 -33.35 14.96 -36.08
C ILE A 13 -31.85 14.77 -35.93
N GLU A 14 -31.15 15.90 -35.93
CA GLU A 14 -29.76 16.05 -35.58
C GLU A 14 -29.60 15.70 -34.09
N SER A 15 -28.99 14.54 -33.80
CA SER A 15 -28.63 14.15 -32.42
C SER A 15 -27.42 14.96 -31.97
N THR A 16 -27.67 16.05 -31.27
CA THR A 16 -26.64 16.78 -30.52
C THR A 16 -26.19 15.95 -29.31
N PRO A 17 -24.88 15.71 -29.10
CA PRO A 17 -24.40 15.05 -27.90
C PRO A 17 -24.50 15.98 -26.69
N VAL A 18 -25.31 15.58 -25.70
CA VAL A 18 -25.44 16.25 -24.40
C VAL A 18 -24.12 16.15 -23.65
N ALA A 19 -23.37 17.26 -23.64
CA ALA A 19 -22.21 17.46 -22.78
C ALA A 19 -22.64 17.34 -21.32
N HIS A 20 -22.14 16.31 -20.64
CA HIS A 20 -22.27 16.16 -19.19
C HIS A 20 -21.30 17.14 -18.52
N PRO A 21 -21.75 18.15 -17.76
CA PRO A 21 -20.84 18.99 -17.00
C PRO A 21 -20.28 18.18 -15.84
N HIS A 22 -19.00 17.79 -15.93
CA HIS A 22 -18.22 17.40 -14.76
C HIS A 22 -18.12 18.62 -13.83
N HIS A 23 -18.92 18.64 -12.78
CA HIS A 23 -18.74 19.58 -11.67
C HIS A 23 -17.42 19.23 -10.95
N LEU A 24 -16.31 19.81 -11.43
CA LEU A 24 -15.06 19.91 -10.70
C LEU A 24 -15.33 20.73 -9.44
N ARG A 25 -15.60 20.03 -8.34
CA ARG A 25 -15.59 20.62 -7.00
C ARG A 25 -14.15 21.04 -6.72
N ALA A 26 -13.88 22.33 -6.84
CA ALA A 26 -12.64 22.93 -6.38
C ALA A 26 -12.46 22.58 -4.89
N VAL A 27 -11.50 21.70 -4.61
CA VAL A 27 -11.00 21.50 -3.25
C VAL A 27 -10.20 22.76 -2.95
N ALA A 28 -10.78 23.65 -2.13
CA ALA A 28 -10.03 24.77 -1.59
C ALA A 28 -8.77 24.23 -0.90
N PRO A 29 -7.58 24.83 -1.12
CA PRO A 29 -6.39 24.40 -0.40
C PRO A 29 -6.69 24.55 1.09
N ARG A 30 -6.62 23.42 1.82
CA ARG A 30 -6.65 23.42 3.28
C ARG A 30 -5.51 24.33 3.69
N THR A 31 -5.81 25.50 4.23
CA THR A 31 -4.80 26.41 4.75
C THR A 31 -4.06 25.61 5.82
N ALA A 32 -2.87 25.11 5.47
CA ALA A 32 -2.01 24.45 6.42
C ALA A 32 -1.72 25.51 7.48
N ALA A 33 -2.11 25.24 8.72
CA ALA A 33 -1.53 25.94 9.86
C ALA A 33 -0.01 25.94 9.68
N PRO A 34 0.71 27.02 10.06
CA PRO A 34 2.16 26.97 10.04
C PRO A 34 2.56 25.78 10.90
N ALA A 35 3.03 24.71 10.26
CA ALA A 35 3.74 23.69 10.97
C ALA A 35 4.96 24.41 11.55
N ASP A 36 5.13 24.30 12.86
CA ASP A 36 6.35 24.74 13.52
C ASP A 36 7.45 23.78 13.04
N ASP A 37 7.88 23.94 11.79
CA ASP A 37 8.89 23.13 11.10
C ASP A 37 10.26 23.58 11.58
N ALA A 38 10.48 23.57 12.90
CA ALA A 38 11.81 23.66 13.46
C ALA A 38 12.60 22.49 12.86
N PRO A 39 13.71 22.75 12.14
CA PRO A 39 14.47 21.68 11.52
C PRO A 39 14.98 20.74 12.61
N MET A 40 14.63 19.47 12.47
CA MET A 40 15.09 18.40 13.36
C MET A 40 16.62 18.41 13.43
N THR A 41 17.17 18.29 14.63
CA THR A 41 18.61 18.24 14.83
C THR A 41 19.21 16.96 14.24
N ASP A 42 20.50 16.97 13.91
CA ASP A 42 21.20 15.78 13.40
C ASP A 42 21.10 14.58 14.36
N ALA A 43 21.07 14.84 15.67
CA ALA A 43 20.93 13.81 16.70
C ALA A 43 19.53 13.18 16.69
N GLU A 44 18.48 13.98 16.55
CA GLU A 44 17.11 13.51 16.42
C GLU A 44 16.89 12.75 15.11
N LEU A 45 17.47 13.23 14.01
CA LEU A 45 17.45 12.54 12.72
C LEU A 45 18.12 11.17 12.81
N MET A 46 19.29 11.10 13.45
CA MET A 46 19.99 9.83 13.67
C MET A 46 19.13 8.88 14.51
N ARG A 47 18.55 9.37 15.61
CA ARG A 47 17.67 8.57 16.47
C ARG A 47 16.49 7.99 15.69
N HIS A 48 15.80 8.82 14.90
CA HIS A 48 14.70 8.39 14.05
C HIS A 48 15.13 7.34 13.01
N ASN A 49 16.29 7.53 12.38
CA ASN A 49 16.81 6.56 11.41
C ASN A 49 17.11 5.19 12.06
N VAL A 50 17.68 5.18 13.27
CA VAL A 50 17.93 3.94 14.01
C VAL A 50 16.61 3.27 14.40
N GLU A 51 15.62 4.03 14.86
CA GLU A 51 14.28 3.54 15.18
C GLU A 51 13.59 2.89 13.96
N ALA A 52 13.66 3.57 12.80
CA ALA A 52 13.12 3.07 11.55
C ALA A 52 13.82 1.77 11.09
N LEU A 53 15.15 1.71 11.21
CA LEU A 53 15.93 0.50 10.89
C LEU A 53 15.56 -0.67 11.82
N CYS A 54 15.45 -0.42 13.13
CA CYS A 54 15.03 -1.44 14.08
C CYS A 54 13.63 -1.97 13.76
N SER A 55 12.69 -1.06 13.51
CA SER A 55 11.34 -1.42 13.07
C SER A 55 11.38 -2.28 11.81
N HIS A 56 12.19 -1.91 10.81
CA HIS A 56 12.30 -2.66 9.57
C HIS A 56 12.86 -4.07 9.77
N MET A 57 13.84 -4.26 10.67
CA MET A 57 14.35 -5.58 11.00
C MET A 57 13.30 -6.47 11.68
N LEU A 58 12.48 -5.90 12.55
CA LEU A 58 11.34 -6.61 13.16
C LEU A 58 10.27 -6.98 12.13
N TRP A 59 10.03 -6.09 11.17
CA TRP A 59 9.16 -6.33 10.02
C TRP A 59 9.65 -7.51 9.17
N LEU A 60 10.94 -7.56 8.81
CA LEU A 60 11.54 -8.67 8.07
C LEU A 60 11.44 -10.01 8.83
N ARG A 61 11.64 -9.96 10.16
CA ARG A 61 11.46 -11.14 11.01
C ARG A 61 10.02 -11.65 11.00
N ALA A 62 9.04 -10.76 11.14
CA ALA A 62 7.63 -11.12 11.09
C ALA A 62 7.22 -11.68 9.72
N TRP A 63 7.74 -11.10 8.63
CA TRP A 63 7.57 -11.66 7.29
C TRP A 63 8.11 -13.09 7.20
N TRP A 64 9.32 -13.30 7.69
CA TRP A 64 10.00 -14.58 7.62
C TRP A 64 9.24 -15.69 8.34
N GLU A 65 8.66 -15.41 9.52
CA GLU A 65 7.80 -16.36 10.24
C GLU A 65 6.65 -16.89 9.38
N GLY A 66 6.08 -16.06 8.52
CA GLY A 66 4.99 -16.46 7.62
C GLY A 66 5.42 -17.18 6.35
N HIS A 67 6.67 -17.02 5.90
CA HIS A 67 7.11 -17.46 4.57
C HIS A 67 8.27 -18.46 4.58
N GLU A 68 8.92 -18.70 5.72
CA GLU A 68 10.14 -19.52 5.78
C GLU A 68 9.90 -20.95 5.30
N GLN A 69 8.73 -21.53 5.54
CA GLN A 69 8.43 -22.90 5.16
C GLN A 69 8.43 -23.08 3.64
N ALA A 70 7.83 -22.15 2.90
CA ALA A 70 7.80 -22.17 1.44
C ALA A 70 9.21 -21.99 0.86
N ILE A 71 10.01 -21.10 1.46
CA ILE A 71 11.38 -20.85 1.00
C ILE A 71 12.29 -22.04 1.32
N ARG A 72 12.14 -22.67 2.49
CA ARG A 72 12.84 -23.92 2.85
C ARG A 72 12.48 -25.07 1.91
N ALA A 73 11.24 -25.13 1.42
CA ALA A 73 10.83 -26.14 0.45
C ALA A 73 11.51 -25.95 -0.92
N ALA A 74 11.75 -24.70 -1.33
CA ALA A 74 12.42 -24.36 -2.59
C ALA A 74 13.95 -24.51 -2.51
N ASP A 75 14.58 -23.94 -1.48
CA ASP A 75 16.02 -24.01 -1.23
C ASP A 75 16.32 -23.98 0.28
N ARG A 76 16.67 -25.14 0.83
CA ARG A 76 17.01 -25.28 2.26
C ARG A 76 18.28 -24.53 2.66
N ARG A 77 19.28 -24.44 1.78
CA ARG A 77 20.57 -23.82 2.12
C ARG A 77 20.41 -22.31 2.16
N ALA A 78 19.78 -21.74 1.14
CA ALA A 78 19.45 -20.31 1.14
C ALA A 78 18.57 -19.96 2.34
N ALA A 79 17.55 -20.78 2.63
CA ALA A 79 16.67 -20.55 3.77
C ALA A 79 17.38 -20.57 5.12
N ALA A 80 18.38 -21.46 5.31
CA ALA A 80 19.18 -21.47 6.53
C ALA A 80 19.97 -20.16 6.68
N CYS A 81 20.66 -19.72 5.64
CA CYS A 81 21.40 -18.45 5.66
C CYS A 81 20.49 -17.25 5.94
N ILE A 82 19.30 -17.19 5.33
CA ILE A 82 18.33 -16.11 5.56
C ILE A 82 17.79 -16.16 6.99
N HIS A 83 17.48 -17.36 7.50
CA HIS A 83 17.00 -17.56 8.87
C HIS A 83 17.97 -16.95 9.88
N ASP A 84 19.24 -17.32 9.80
CA ASP A 84 20.25 -16.85 10.76
C ASP A 84 20.35 -15.31 10.76
N HIS A 85 20.45 -14.69 9.58
CA HIS A 85 20.53 -13.22 9.46
C HIS A 85 19.30 -12.51 10.03
N PHE A 86 18.10 -13.06 9.81
CA PHE A 86 16.87 -12.44 10.30
C PHE A 86 16.64 -12.66 11.80
N ILE A 87 17.06 -13.80 12.36
CA ILE A 87 17.01 -14.02 13.81
C ILE A 87 18.02 -13.11 14.52
N ASP A 88 19.27 -13.09 14.07
CA ASP A 88 20.32 -12.28 14.69
C ASP A 88 20.02 -10.79 14.56
N GLY A 89 19.64 -10.34 13.36
CA GLY A 89 19.29 -8.95 13.10
C GLY A 89 18.07 -8.47 13.88
N ALA A 90 17.04 -9.32 14.05
CA ALA A 90 15.91 -9.00 14.91
C ALA A 90 16.30 -8.99 16.40
N GLY A 91 17.17 -9.90 16.84
CA GLY A 91 17.71 -9.89 18.20
C GLY A 91 18.44 -8.57 18.51
N PHE A 92 19.29 -8.12 17.59
CA PHE A 92 19.98 -6.85 17.71
C PHE A 92 19.02 -5.65 17.75
N ALA A 93 18.05 -5.62 16.83
CA ALA A 93 17.02 -4.57 16.78
C ALA A 93 16.21 -4.50 18.09
N ARG A 94 15.76 -5.64 18.64
CA ARG A 94 15.05 -5.68 19.94
C ARG A 94 15.91 -5.13 21.08
N SER A 95 17.21 -5.43 21.08
CA SER A 95 18.13 -4.91 22.09
C SER A 95 18.20 -3.39 22.04
N ILE A 96 18.35 -2.80 20.85
CA ILE A 96 18.38 -1.35 20.66
C ILE A 96 17.05 -0.72 21.05
N VAL A 97 15.93 -1.26 20.55
CA VAL A 97 14.58 -0.75 20.87
C VAL A 97 14.36 -0.68 22.38
N ARG A 98 14.76 -1.72 23.11
CA ARG A 98 14.66 -1.74 24.57
C ARG A 98 15.59 -0.73 25.25
N GLN A 99 16.81 -0.55 24.73
CA GLN A 99 17.80 0.36 25.29
C GLN A 99 17.39 1.83 25.09
N GLU A 100 16.93 2.17 23.89
CA GLU A 100 16.62 3.55 23.47
C GLU A 100 15.16 3.95 23.70
N GLY A 101 14.33 3.00 24.16
CA GLY A 101 12.91 3.20 24.45
C GLY A 101 12.08 3.53 23.21
N PHE A 102 12.39 2.90 22.08
CA PHE A 102 11.59 3.07 20.86
C PHE A 102 10.24 2.36 20.97
N GLU A 103 9.21 2.97 20.37
CA GLU A 103 7.88 2.37 20.32
C GLU A 103 7.78 1.48 19.07
N THR A 104 7.57 0.18 19.26
CA THR A 104 7.37 -0.76 18.16
C THR A 104 6.05 -1.50 18.30
N ASP A 105 5.26 -1.51 17.23
CA ASP A 105 4.01 -2.26 17.14
C ASP A 105 4.27 -3.63 16.49
N GLU A 106 4.88 -4.55 17.23
CA GLU A 106 5.16 -5.90 16.72
C GLU A 106 3.88 -6.66 16.33
N GLN A 107 2.74 -6.35 16.97
CA GLN A 107 1.48 -7.01 16.67
C GLN A 107 0.98 -6.63 15.27
N ARG A 108 1.07 -5.34 14.92
CA ARG A 108 0.80 -4.87 13.55
C ARG A 108 1.77 -5.47 12.54
N MET A 109 3.05 -5.59 12.89
CA MET A 109 4.06 -6.21 12.01
C MET A 109 3.70 -7.67 11.68
N ARG A 110 3.34 -8.47 12.69
CA ARG A 110 2.91 -9.86 12.52
C ARG A 110 1.62 -10.00 11.71
N ASN A 111 0.67 -9.09 11.92
CA ASN A 111 -0.64 -9.16 11.26
C ASN A 111 -0.67 -8.54 9.87
N TYR A 112 0.46 -8.03 9.36
CA TYR A 112 0.48 -7.39 8.07
C TYR A 112 0.21 -8.35 6.92
N SER A 113 -0.60 -7.90 5.98
CA SER A 113 -0.95 -8.66 4.80
C SER A 113 0.13 -8.53 3.71
N TRP A 114 1.18 -9.34 3.83
CA TRP A 114 2.31 -9.38 2.88
C TRP A 114 1.96 -9.73 1.41
N GLY A 115 0.73 -10.15 1.14
CA GLY A 115 0.26 -10.45 -0.22
C GLY A 115 -1.25 -10.32 -0.41
N ARG A 116 -1.98 -9.77 0.57
CA ARG A 116 -3.42 -9.47 0.43
C ARG A 116 -3.57 -7.98 0.21
N SER A 117 -3.36 -7.51 -1.03
CA SER A 117 -3.93 -6.21 -1.39
C SER A 117 -5.45 -6.37 -1.40
N MET A 118 -6.20 -5.31 -1.14
CA MET A 118 -7.68 -5.36 -1.16
C MET A 118 -8.30 -5.82 -2.49
N GLN A 119 -7.49 -6.02 -3.54
CA GLN A 119 -7.93 -6.58 -4.82
C GLN A 119 -8.08 -8.11 -4.79
N THR A 120 -7.29 -8.85 -4.01
CA THR A 120 -7.38 -10.32 -3.99
C THR A 120 -8.64 -10.82 -3.28
N VAL A 121 -9.17 -10.05 -2.32
CA VAL A 121 -10.42 -10.40 -1.59
C VAL A 121 -11.64 -10.28 -2.51
N ARG A 122 -11.71 -9.24 -3.35
CA ARG A 122 -12.83 -9.06 -4.29
C ARG A 122 -12.88 -10.11 -5.40
N MET A 123 -11.77 -10.76 -5.72
CA MET A 123 -11.72 -11.81 -6.74
C MET A 123 -12.21 -13.17 -6.21
N ILE A 124 -12.18 -13.39 -4.90
CA ILE A 124 -12.65 -14.64 -4.28
C ILE A 124 -14.16 -14.58 -3.98
N GLU A 125 -14.69 -13.40 -3.64
CA GLU A 125 -16.11 -13.21 -3.35
C GLU A 125 -17.00 -13.03 -4.60
N GLY A 126 -16.42 -12.76 -5.78
CA GLY A 126 -17.16 -12.61 -7.04
C GLY A 126 -17.38 -13.90 -7.83
N ALA A 127 -17.04 -15.07 -7.27
CA ALA A 127 -17.10 -16.36 -7.94
C ALA A 127 -18.14 -17.33 -7.32
N GLN A 128 -19.16 -16.81 -6.63
CA GLN A 128 -20.31 -17.58 -6.15
C GLN A 128 -21.60 -17.15 -6.83
#